data_AF-A0AAD9QS96-F1
#
_entry.id   AF-A0AAD9QS96-F1
#
_cell.length_a   1.000
_cell.length_b   1.000
_cell.length_c   1.000
_cell.angle_alpha   90.00
_cell.angle_beta   90.00
_cell.angle_gamma   90.00
#
_symmetry.space_group_name_H-M   'P 1'
#
loop_
_entity.id
_entity.type
_entity.pdbx_description
1 polymer ?
#
loop_
_entity_poly.entity_id
_entity_poly.type
_entity_poly.pdbx_seq_one_letter_code
_entity_poly.pdbx_strand_id
1 'polypeptide(L)'
;MKKVIIDTLDQLSVEESKPFLGTQSRDVDSIQSSDEAKTCPSVLNAKRNDDAAWKALMEKAIDIASDYGIDPSSPIMAGGQQHHNDFLVDTPSVYWKSATYLPFLDRLVAEINEKLVVPLPGFEAQLRIPGFSM
;
A
#
# COMPACT_ATOMS: atom_id res chain seq x y z
N MET A 1 -16.89 13.58 3.18
CA MET A 1 -16.58 12.16 2.87
C MET A 1 -15.43 11.99 1.88
N LYS A 2 -15.49 12.50 0.62
CA LYS A 2 -14.38 12.36 -0.35
C LYS A 2 -13.02 12.87 0.15
N LYS A 3 -13.01 14.02 0.85
CA LYS A 3 -11.78 14.62 1.39
C LYS A 3 -11.12 13.76 2.48
N VAL A 4 -11.92 13.21 3.40
CA VAL A 4 -11.42 12.30 4.46
C VAL A 4 -10.81 11.04 3.86
N ILE A 5 -11.44 10.42 2.86
CA ILE A 5 -10.90 9.24 2.19
C ILE A 5 -9.55 9.57 1.52
N ILE A 6 -9.43 10.72 0.86
CA ILE A 6 -8.17 11.17 0.24
C ILE A 6 -7.10 11.41 1.31
N ASP A 7 -7.43 12.13 2.39
CA ASP A 7 -6.48 12.43 3.47
C ASP A 7 -6.04 11.15 4.21
N THR A 8 -6.93 10.16 4.32
CA THR A 8 -6.61 8.84 4.93
C THR A 8 -5.73 8.00 4.00
N LEU A 9 -6.00 8.05 2.68
CA LEU A 9 -5.16 7.39 1.67
C LEU A 9 -3.77 8.03 1.55
N ASP A 10 -3.66 9.36 1.67
CA ASP A 10 -2.38 10.07 1.71
C ASP A 10 -1.58 9.68 2.96
N GLN A 11 -2.21 9.60 4.13
CA GLN A 11 -1.53 9.16 5.35
C GLN A 11 -1.15 7.68 5.32
N LEU A 12 -2.01 6.82 4.76
CA LEU A 12 -1.70 5.43 4.43
C LEU A 12 -0.48 5.34 3.51
N SER A 13 -0.43 6.15 2.46
CA SER A 13 0.69 6.21 1.53
C SER A 13 1.98 6.63 2.24
N VAL A 14 1.94 7.65 3.10
CA VAL A 14 3.12 8.15 3.83
C VAL A 14 3.62 7.12 4.86
N GLU A 15 2.75 6.48 5.63
CA GLU A 15 3.15 5.49 6.64
C GLU A 15 3.63 4.17 6.02
N GLU A 16 2.96 3.70 4.97
CA GLU A 16 3.35 2.47 4.26
C GLU A 16 4.54 2.68 3.31
N SER A 17 4.84 3.93 2.92
CA SER A 17 6.04 4.29 2.16
C SER A 17 7.29 4.50 3.02
N LYS A 18 7.19 4.54 4.35
CA LYS A 18 8.36 4.68 5.25
C LYS A 18 9.50 3.68 5.00
N PRO A 19 9.25 2.37 4.79
CA PRO A 19 10.33 1.43 4.43
C PRO A 19 10.99 1.74 3.07
N PHE A 20 10.42 2.64 2.26
CA PHE A 20 10.91 3.04 0.94
C PHE A 20 11.62 4.41 0.93
N LEU A 21 11.66 5.13 2.05
CA LEU A 21 12.36 6.43 2.11
C LEU A 21 13.87 6.29 1.83
N GLY A 22 14.46 5.13 2.15
CA GLY A 22 15.86 4.83 1.83
C GLY A 22 16.11 4.68 0.32
N THR A 23 15.18 4.04 -0.41
CA THR A 23 15.35 3.71 -1.83
C THR A 23 15.08 4.88 -2.77
N GLN A 24 14.41 5.94 -2.31
CA GLN A 24 14.17 7.16 -3.08
C GLN A 24 15.28 8.22 -2.94
N SER A 25 16.34 7.95 -2.16
CA SER A 25 17.46 8.87 -2.06
C SER A 25 18.18 9.00 -3.40
N ARG A 26 18.55 10.23 -3.75
CA ARG A 26 19.29 10.55 -4.98
C ARG A 26 20.68 9.89 -5.03
N ASP A 27 21.16 9.45 -3.87
CA ASP A 27 22.47 8.85 -3.67
C ASP A 27 22.45 7.30 -3.76
N VAL A 28 21.29 6.68 -3.97
CA VAL A 28 21.14 5.21 -4.01
C VAL A 28 21.16 4.71 -5.45
N ASP A 29 22.10 3.82 -5.75
CA ASP A 29 22.19 3.14 -7.05
C ASP A 29 20.97 2.22 -7.28
N SER A 30 20.58 2.04 -8.54
CA SER A 30 19.42 1.21 -8.94
C SER A 30 19.56 -0.24 -8.49
N ILE A 31 20.79 -0.76 -8.38
CA ILE A 31 21.07 -2.10 -7.84
C ILE A 31 20.85 -2.13 -6.33
N GLN A 32 21.40 -1.16 -5.60
CA GLN A 32 21.19 -1.04 -4.16
C GLN A 32 19.70 -0.87 -3.82
N SER A 33 18.99 -0.01 -4.58
CA SER A 33 17.54 0.17 -4.43
C SER A 33 16.77 -1.12 -4.69
N SER A 34 17.20 -1.94 -5.66
CA SER A 34 16.56 -3.22 -5.97
C SER A 34 16.81 -4.26 -4.88
N ASP A 35 18.03 -4.32 -4.34
CA ASP A 35 18.39 -5.21 -3.23
C ASP A 35 17.61 -4.87 -1.95
N GLU A 36 17.49 -3.59 -1.61
CA GLU A 36 16.66 -3.13 -0.49
C GLU A 36 15.17 -3.44 -0.75
N ALA A 37 14.69 -3.23 -1.98
CA ALA A 37 13.32 -3.50 -2.37
C ALA A 37 12.91 -4.98 -2.28
N LYS A 38 13.84 -5.95 -2.38
CA LYS A 38 13.53 -7.38 -2.19
C LYS A 38 12.97 -7.71 -0.81
N THR A 39 13.30 -6.90 0.20
CA THR A 39 12.80 -7.10 1.57
C THR A 39 11.38 -6.56 1.77
N CYS A 40 10.97 -5.59 0.94
CA CYS A 40 9.71 -4.88 1.07
C CYS A 40 8.46 -5.77 0.85
N PRO A 41 8.41 -6.69 -0.15
CA PRO A 41 7.29 -7.62 -0.31
C PRO A 41 7.04 -8.49 0.92
N SER A 42 8.11 -8.96 1.58
CA SER A 42 8.00 -9.78 2.79
C SER A 42 7.42 -9.00 3.96
N VAL A 43 7.83 -7.74 4.13
CA VAL A 43 7.32 -6.84 5.18
C VAL A 43 5.84 -6.49 4.92
N LEU A 44 5.48 -6.15 3.68
CA LEU A 44 4.09 -5.83 3.31
C LEU A 44 3.17 -7.05 3.44
N ASN A 45 3.64 -8.25 3.08
CA ASN A 45 2.89 -9.48 3.29
C ASN A 45 2.73 -9.84 4.77
N ALA A 46 3.71 -9.51 5.62
CA ALA A 46 3.56 -9.65 7.07
C ALA A 46 2.45 -8.71 7.60
N LYS A 47 2.45 -7.44 7.16
CA LYS A 47 1.40 -6.45 7.50
C LYS A 47 0.01 -6.83 7.01
N ARG A 48 -0.09 -7.56 5.88
CA ARG A 48 -1.35 -8.08 5.34
C ARG A 48 -2.07 -9.00 6.35
N ASN A 49 -1.31 -9.77 7.12
CA ASN A 49 -1.82 -10.71 8.12
C ASN A 49 -1.81 -10.12 9.54
N ASP A 50 -1.38 -8.87 9.71
CA ASP A 50 -1.32 -8.20 11.01
C ASP A 50 -2.61 -7.41 11.27
N ASP A 51 -3.52 -8.03 12.02
CA ASP A 51 -4.77 -7.40 12.44
C ASP A 51 -4.55 -6.20 13.37
N ALA A 52 -3.44 -6.16 14.11
CA ALA A 52 -3.12 -5.03 14.98
C ALA A 52 -2.71 -3.80 14.17
N ALA A 53 -1.92 -4.00 13.10
CA ALA A 53 -1.58 -2.93 12.15
C ALA A 53 -2.83 -2.33 11.50
N TRP A 54 -3.75 -3.17 11.04
CA TRP A 54 -5.04 -2.70 10.49
C TRP A 54 -5.87 -1.95 11.54
N LYS A 55 -5.97 -2.48 12.76
CA LYS A 55 -6.75 -1.87 13.83
C LYS A 55 -6.22 -0.48 14.20
N ALA A 56 -4.91 -0.34 14.38
CA ALA A 56 -4.28 0.94 14.68
C ALA A 56 -4.49 1.96 13.55
N LEU A 57 -4.48 1.50 12.30
CA LEU A 57 -4.76 2.35 11.15
C LEU A 57 -6.22 2.82 11.11
N MET A 58 -7.16 1.92 11.39
CA MET A 58 -8.57 2.26 11.49
C MET A 58 -8.87 3.21 12.65
N GLU A 59 -8.25 3.03 13.81
CA GLU A 59 -8.39 3.95 14.93
C GLU A 59 -7.94 5.36 14.54
N LYS A 60 -6.79 5.51 13.88
CA LYS A 60 -6.34 6.81 13.34
C LYS A 60 -7.32 7.39 12.33
N ALA A 61 -7.84 6.56 11.42
CA ALA A 61 -8.82 7.01 10.43
C ALA A 61 -10.12 7.50 11.09
N ILE A 62 -10.56 6.84 12.18
CA ILE A 62 -11.71 7.24 12.99
C ILE A 62 -11.40 8.57 13.71
N ASP A 63 -10.22 8.71 14.30
CA ASP A 63 -9.81 9.96 14.97
C ASP A 63 -9.84 11.15 13.98
N ILE A 64 -9.27 10.97 12.79
CA ILE A 64 -9.30 11.99 11.73
C ILE A 64 -10.74 12.29 11.30
N ALA A 65 -11.58 11.26 11.13
CA ALA A 65 -12.98 11.46 10.74
C ALA A 65 -13.78 12.19 11.83
N SER A 66 -13.49 11.91 13.10
CA SER A 66 -14.07 12.55 14.28
C SER A 66 -13.78 14.05 14.31
N ASP A 67 -12.57 14.48 13.92
CA ASP A 67 -12.22 15.90 13.77
C ASP A 67 -13.14 16.65 12.79
N TYR A 68 -13.75 15.93 11.85
CA TYR A 68 -14.72 16.44 10.89
C TYR A 68 -16.18 16.11 11.21
N GLY A 69 -16.45 15.49 12.37
CA GLY A 69 -17.79 15.04 12.79
C GLY A 69 -18.38 13.97 11.86
N ILE A 70 -17.54 13.11 11.29
CA ILE A 70 -17.95 12.04 10.38
C ILE A 70 -17.82 10.70 11.09
N ASP A 71 -18.94 9.98 11.19
CA ASP A 71 -18.94 8.61 11.71
C ASP A 71 -18.48 7.61 10.63
N PRO A 72 -17.71 6.58 11.00
CA PRO A 72 -17.30 5.52 10.08
C PRO A 72 -18.52 4.71 9.63
N SER A 73 -18.88 4.83 8.35
CA SER A 73 -19.95 4.04 7.71
C SER A 73 -19.42 3.27 6.51
N SER A 74 -20.02 2.12 6.21
CA SER A 74 -19.86 1.49 4.90
C SER A 74 -20.68 2.28 3.86
N PRO A 75 -20.23 2.37 2.60
CA PRO A 75 -21.00 3.02 1.56
C PRO A 75 -22.34 2.29 1.33
N ILE A 76 -23.41 3.06 1.15
CA ILE A 76 -24.73 2.52 0.79
C ILE A 76 -24.62 1.98 -0.64
N MET A 77 -24.70 0.65 -0.79
CA MET A 77 -24.83 0.02 -2.10
C MET A 77 -26.24 0.30 -2.65
N ALA A 78 -26.38 1.37 -3.44
CA ALA A 78 -27.59 1.61 -4.20
C ALA A 78 -27.67 0.61 -5.37
N GLY A 79 -28.44 -0.47 -5.18
CA GLY A 79 -28.70 -1.49 -6.20
C GLY A 79 -27.64 -2.58 -6.29
N GLY A 80 -27.57 -3.46 -5.30
CA GLY A 80 -26.72 -4.65 -5.35
C GLY A 80 -27.16 -5.63 -6.44
N GLN A 81 -26.24 -6.05 -7.30
CA GLN A 81 -26.44 -7.23 -8.14
C GLN A 81 -26.54 -8.46 -7.24
N GLN A 82 -27.74 -9.02 -7.10
CA GLN A 82 -28.05 -10.17 -6.23
C GLN A 82 -27.37 -11.50 -6.62
N HIS A 83 -26.42 -11.48 -7.56
CA HIS A 83 -25.82 -12.68 -8.15
C HIS A 83 -24.37 -12.92 -7.71
N HIS A 84 -23.82 -12.04 -6.88
CA HIS A 84 -22.59 -12.30 -6.14
C HIS A 84 -22.99 -12.69 -4.72
N ASN A 85 -22.39 -13.75 -4.17
CA ASN A 85 -22.50 -14.01 -2.72
C ASN A 85 -21.84 -12.83 -2.01
N ASP A 86 -22.63 -11.82 -1.70
CA ASP A 86 -22.21 -10.67 -0.91
C ASP A 86 -21.82 -11.22 0.46
N PHE A 87 -20.52 -11.25 0.70
CA PHE A 87 -19.98 -11.48 2.03
C PHE A 87 -20.62 -10.40 2.90
N LEU A 88 -21.51 -10.80 3.82
CA LEU A 88 -22.14 -9.89 4.78
C LEU A 88 -21.01 -9.29 5.61
N VAL A 89 -20.59 -8.10 5.22
CA VAL A 89 -19.55 -7.41 5.94
C VAL A 89 -20.20 -6.73 7.14
N ASP A 90 -20.21 -7.46 8.26
CA ASP A 90 -20.92 -7.09 9.49
C ASP A 90 -20.46 -5.77 10.14
N THR A 91 -19.34 -5.18 9.70
CA THR A 91 -18.82 -3.93 10.28
C THR A 91 -18.11 -3.08 9.22
N PRO A 92 -18.27 -1.74 9.22
CA PRO A 92 -17.56 -0.83 8.30
C PRO A 92 -16.05 -1.09 8.24
N SER A 93 -15.41 -1.42 9.35
CA SER A 93 -13.98 -1.78 9.40
C SER A 93 -13.62 -2.96 8.49
N VAL A 94 -14.39 -4.06 8.55
CA VAL A 94 -14.13 -5.24 7.70
C VAL A 94 -14.34 -4.90 6.23
N TYR A 95 -15.25 -3.97 5.93
CA TYR A 95 -15.53 -3.53 4.56
C TYR A 95 -14.35 -2.77 4.00
N TRP A 96 -13.88 -1.74 4.72
CA TRP A 96 -12.74 -0.92 4.30
C TRP A 96 -11.44 -1.73 4.24
N LYS A 97 -11.27 -2.73 5.12
CA LYS A 97 -10.14 -3.66 5.05
C LYS A 97 -10.12 -4.40 3.72
N SER A 98 -11.27 -4.99 3.36
CA SER A 98 -11.39 -5.87 2.20
C SER A 98 -11.45 -5.11 0.88
N ALA A 99 -12.12 -3.95 0.86
CA ALA A 99 -12.34 -3.15 -0.33
C ALA A 99 -11.19 -2.19 -0.66
N THR A 100 -10.36 -1.81 0.33
CA THR A 100 -9.34 -0.77 0.14
C THR A 100 -7.96 -1.22 0.60
N TYR A 101 -7.81 -1.65 1.86
CA TYR A 101 -6.49 -1.95 2.43
C TYR A 101 -5.80 -3.14 1.74
N LEU A 102 -6.51 -4.28 1.60
CA LEU A 102 -5.93 -5.47 0.97
C LEU A 102 -5.57 -5.23 -0.51
N PRO A 103 -6.46 -4.67 -1.36
CA PRO A 103 -6.11 -4.36 -2.75
C PRO A 103 -4.95 -3.38 -2.88
N PHE A 104 -4.83 -2.39 -1.97
CA PHE A 104 -3.73 -1.45 -1.95
C PHE A 104 -2.39 -2.13 -1.66
N LEU A 105 -2.33 -2.99 -0.64
CA LEU A 105 -1.12 -3.76 -0.33
C LEU A 105 -0.73 -4.70 -1.47
N ASP A 106 -1.71 -5.42 -2.02
CA ASP A 106 -1.49 -6.35 -3.13
C ASP A 106 -0.93 -5.60 -4.35
N ARG A 107 -1.47 -4.40 -4.64
CA ARG A 107 -0.96 -3.54 -5.71
C ARG A 107 0.46 -3.03 -5.43
N LEU A 108 0.75 -2.59 -4.21
CA LEU A 108 2.06 -2.08 -3.83
C LEU A 108 3.14 -3.17 -3.97
N VAL A 109 2.85 -4.39 -3.52
CA VAL A 109 3.72 -5.56 -3.69
C VAL A 109 3.93 -5.87 -5.18
N ALA A 110 2.87 -5.84 -5.99
CA ALA A 110 2.97 -6.08 -7.43
C ALA A 110 3.88 -5.04 -8.11
N GLU A 111 3.73 -3.76 -7.79
CA GLU A 111 4.54 -2.70 -8.39
C GLU A 111 6.02 -2.78 -8.00
N ILE A 112 6.34 -3.12 -6.75
CA ILE A 112 7.73 -3.31 -6.31
C ILE A 112 8.36 -4.45 -7.10
N ASN A 113 7.64 -5.56 -7.23
CA ASN A 113 8.15 -6.71 -7.98
C ASN A 113 8.37 -6.35 -9.46
N GLU A 114 7.40 -5.72 -10.10
CA GLU A 114 7.46 -5.39 -11.53
C GLU A 114 8.55 -4.35 -11.84
N LYS A 115 8.70 -3.31 -11.01
CA LYS A 115 9.56 -2.17 -11.31
C LYS A 115 10.98 -2.28 -10.75
N LEU A 116 11.17 -3.00 -9.65
CA LEU A 116 12.46 -3.03 -8.94
C LEU A 116 13.07 -4.42 -8.89
N VAL A 117 12.28 -5.48 -8.68
CA VAL A 117 12.82 -6.84 -8.50
C VAL A 117 13.04 -7.53 -9.84
N VAL A 118 12.04 -7.57 -10.71
CA VAL A 118 12.12 -8.21 -12.04
C VAL A 118 13.18 -7.55 -12.93
N PRO A 119 13.35 -6.22 -12.96
CA PRO A 119 14.34 -5.57 -13.83
C PRO A 119 15.78 -5.65 -13.31
N LEU A 120 16.04 -6.22 -12.12
CA LEU A 120 17.38 -6.28 -11.52
C LEU A 120 18.46 -6.85 -12.46
N PRO A 121 18.25 -7.98 -13.16
CA PRO A 121 19.26 -8.50 -14.10
C PRO A 121 19.58 -7.50 -15.22
N GLY A 122 18.60 -6.66 -15.58
CA GLY A 122 18.79 -5.55 -16.53
C GLY A 122 19.65 -4.43 -15.96
N PHE A 123 19.45 -4.06 -14.69
CA PHE A 123 20.30 -3.07 -14.00
C PHE A 123 21.75 -3.56 -13.88
N GLU A 124 21.95 -4.83 -13.52
CA GLU A 124 23.29 -5.44 -13.48
C GLU A 124 23.97 -5.50 -14.86
N ALA A 125 23.19 -5.77 -15.91
CA ALA A 125 23.70 -5.79 -17.28
C ALA A 125 24.14 -4.40 -17.76
N GLN A 126 23.46 -3.33 -17.36
CA GLN A 126 23.82 -1.95 -17.70
C GLN A 126 25.21 -1.56 -17.16
N LEU A 127 25.58 -2.01 -15.95
CA LEU A 127 26.92 -1.79 -15.40
C LEU A 127 28.04 -2.51 -16.19
N ARG A 128 27.70 -3.54 -16.96
CA ARG A 128 28.69 -4.31 -17.76
C ARG A 128 28.90 -3.74 -19.16
N ILE A 129 28.12 -2.75 -19.58
CA ILE A 129 28.31 -2.10 -20.88
C ILE A 129 29.48 -1.11 -20.75
N PRO A 130 30.63 -1.34 -21.43
CA PRO A 130 31.73 -0.40 -21.38
C PRO A 130 31.34 0.87 -22.14
N GLY A 131 31.14 1.97 -21.43
CA GLY A 131 30.75 3.26 -22.04
C GLY A 131 30.25 4.36 -21.10
N PHE A 132 29.95 4.07 -19.84
CA PHE A 132 29.62 5.11 -18.84
C PHE A 132 30.75 5.22 -17.81
N SER A 133 31.85 5.86 -18.21
CA SER A 133 32.73 6.52 -17.24
C SER A 133 32.27 7.98 -17.14
N MET A 134 31.86 8.40 -15.94
CA MET A 134 31.96 9.80 -15.55
C MET A 134 33.17 9.95 -14.62
#